data_AF-A0A931UEQ9-F1
#
_entry.id   AF-A0A931UEQ9-F1
#
_cell.length_a   1.000
_cell.length_b   1.000
_cell.length_c   1.000
_cell.angle_alpha   90.00
_cell.angle_beta   90.00
_cell.angle_gamma   90.00
#
_symmetry.space_group_name_H-M   'P 1'
#
loop_
_entity.id
_entity.type
_entity.pdbx_description
1 polymer ?
#
loop_
_entity_poly.entity_id
_entity_poly.type
_entity_poly.pdbx_seq_one_letter_code
_entity_poly.pdbx_strand_id
1 'polypeptide(L)'
;LKEVFPEWPYETFAAKESWLAKEKATAGKFLRAYQRAVKHTRENKEDGVRAIQKYVKMDPAYAPLGYDEYRDSFPVDGKIAEKPISVVIDHEYKAGKIKKKITVDDLVDRSFIHAIGGK
;
A
#
# COMPACT_ATOMS: atom_id res chain seq x y z
N LEU A 1 -3.63 -13.17 11.02
CA LEU A 1 -3.87 -12.68 9.64
C LEU A 1 -2.65 -12.87 8.75
N LYS A 2 -1.45 -12.38 9.10
CA LYS A 2 -0.20 -12.68 8.37
C LYS A 2 0.05 -14.18 8.18
N GLU A 3 -0.23 -15.00 9.18
CA GLU A 3 -0.07 -16.47 9.08
C GLU A 3 -1.09 -17.13 8.14
N VAL A 4 -2.25 -16.49 7.94
CA VAL A 4 -3.34 -17.01 7.10
C VAL A 4 -3.21 -16.51 5.66
N PHE A 5 -2.69 -15.30 5.48
CA PHE A 5 -2.46 -14.66 4.19
C PHE A 5 -1.09 -13.96 4.20
N PRO A 6 0.01 -14.73 4.05
CA PRO A 6 1.36 -14.18 4.13
C PRO A 6 1.66 -13.13 3.06
N GLU A 7 0.91 -13.17 1.95
CA GLU A 7 1.01 -12.20 0.86
C GLU A 7 -0.16 -11.20 0.85
N TRP A 8 -0.98 -11.05 1.91
CA TRP A 8 -2.10 -10.09 1.85
C TRP A 8 -1.58 -8.68 1.54
N PRO A 9 -2.13 -7.98 0.52
CA PRO A 9 -1.70 -6.62 0.22
C PRO A 9 -2.23 -5.73 1.33
N TYR A 10 -1.39 -5.49 2.33
CA TYR A 10 -1.82 -4.79 3.55
C TYR A 10 -2.28 -3.37 3.23
N GLU A 11 -1.60 -2.67 2.31
CA GLU A 11 -1.91 -1.29 2.01
C GLU A 11 -1.72 -0.95 0.52
N THR A 12 -2.71 -0.28 -0.07
CA THR A 12 -2.66 0.28 -1.42
C THR A 12 -3.39 1.61 -1.45
N PHE A 13 -3.13 2.43 -2.47
CA PHE A 13 -3.87 3.66 -2.73
C PHE A 13 -4.84 3.43 -3.87
N ALA A 14 -6.10 3.80 -3.65
CA ALA A 14 -7.12 3.80 -4.69
C ALA A 14 -7.63 5.23 -4.90
N ALA A 15 -7.89 5.58 -6.15
CA ALA A 15 -8.52 6.83 -6.53
C ALA A 15 -9.43 6.59 -7.74
N LYS A 16 -10.41 7.48 -7.95
CA LYS A 16 -11.28 7.40 -9.12
C LYS A 16 -10.45 7.59 -10.39
N GLU A 17 -10.68 6.74 -11.39
CA GLU A 17 -10.04 6.83 -12.70
C GLU A 17 -10.18 8.22 -13.33
N SER A 18 -11.39 8.80 -13.27
CA SER A 18 -11.67 10.14 -13.79
C SER A 18 -10.91 11.26 -13.10
N TRP A 19 -10.49 11.05 -11.84
CA TRP A 19 -9.62 11.97 -11.12
C TRP A 19 -8.16 11.73 -11.49
N LEU A 20 -7.70 10.47 -11.53
CA LEU A 20 -6.32 10.12 -11.92
C LEU A 20 -5.97 10.58 -13.34
N ALA A 21 -6.94 10.55 -14.26
CA ALA A 21 -6.77 11.07 -15.61
C ALA A 21 -6.43 12.57 -15.65
N LYS A 22 -6.92 13.35 -14.67
CA LYS A 22 -6.68 14.80 -14.57
C LYS A 22 -5.49 15.14 -13.70
N GLU A 23 -5.30 14.40 -12.61
CA GLU A 23 -4.35 14.70 -11.54
C GLU A 23 -3.13 13.77 -11.52
N LYS A 24 -2.78 13.18 -12.67
CA LYS A 24 -1.67 12.22 -12.80
C LYS A 24 -0.35 12.76 -12.22
N ALA A 25 -0.04 14.02 -12.48
CA ALA A 25 1.19 14.64 -11.96
C ALA A 25 1.17 14.77 -10.43
N THR A 26 0.02 15.14 -9.86
CA THR A 26 -0.20 15.26 -8.41
C THR A 26 -0.09 13.89 -7.75
N ALA A 27 -0.77 12.88 -8.27
CA ALA A 27 -0.68 11.50 -7.80
C ALA A 27 0.76 10.96 -7.86
N GLY A 28 1.49 11.21 -8.96
CA GLY A 28 2.90 10.82 -9.06
C GLY A 28 3.80 11.50 -8.03
N LYS A 29 3.59 12.79 -7.74
CA LYS A 29 4.33 13.51 -6.67
C LYS A 29 4.03 12.92 -5.29
N PHE A 30 2.76 12.65 -5.01
CA PHE A 30 2.33 12.02 -3.76
C PHE A 30 3.00 10.65 -3.57
N LEU A 31 2.95 9.78 -4.58
CA LEU A 31 3.51 8.44 -4.49
C LEU A 31 5.04 8.45 -4.30
N ARG A 32 5.76 9.38 -4.95
CA ARG A 32 7.20 9.58 -4.68
C ARG A 32 7.47 10.07 -3.27
N ALA A 33 6.66 10.99 -2.75
CA ALA A 33 6.81 11.47 -1.36
C ALA A 33 6.53 10.35 -0.35
N TYR A 34 5.48 9.56 -0.58
CA TYR A 34 5.15 8.38 0.21
C TYR A 34 6.31 7.39 0.26
N GLN A 35 6.91 7.07 -0.90
CA GLN A 35 8.03 6.14 -0.99
C GLN A 35 9.29 6.62 -0.28
N ARG A 36 9.59 7.91 -0.40
CA ARG A 36 10.65 8.53 0.40
C ARG A 36 10.37 8.43 1.90
N ALA A 37 9.13 8.60 2.32
CA ALA A 37 8.74 8.48 3.72
C ALA A 37 8.87 7.02 4.22
N VAL A 38 8.41 6.03 3.45
CA VAL A 38 8.58 4.60 3.78
C VAL A 38 10.05 4.24 3.94
N LYS A 39 10.90 4.67 2.99
CA LYS A 39 12.35 4.46 3.09
C LYS A 39 12.92 5.14 4.34
N HIS A 40 12.57 6.41 4.57
CA HIS A 40 13.05 7.19 5.70
C HIS A 40 12.70 6.54 7.04
N THR A 41 11.44 6.14 7.25
CA THR A 41 11.01 5.54 8.52
C THR A 41 11.56 4.13 8.72
N ARG A 42 11.94 3.43 7.64
CA ARG A 42 12.67 2.16 7.73
C ARG A 42 14.13 2.36 8.17
N GLU A 43 14.78 3.39 7.65
CA GLU A 43 16.15 3.78 8.04
C GLU A 43 16.21 4.47 9.41
N ASN A 44 15.09 5.06 9.85
CA ASN A 44 14.98 5.85 11.08
C ASN A 44 13.75 5.40 11.89
N LYS A 45 13.89 4.28 12.62
CA LYS A 45 12.79 3.69 13.41
C LYS A 45 12.11 4.68 14.35
N GLU A 46 12.89 5.51 15.03
CA GLU A 46 12.37 6.48 16.00
C GLU A 46 11.40 7.48 15.35
N ASP A 47 11.68 7.91 14.12
CA ASP A 47 10.82 8.80 13.35
C ASP A 47 9.49 8.10 13.00
N GLY A 48 9.57 6.82 12.64
CA GLY A 48 8.39 5.98 12.42
C GLY A 48 7.52 5.84 13.67
N VAL A 49 8.14 5.56 14.83
CA VAL A 49 7.44 5.48 16.12
C VAL A 49 6.80 6.82 16.49
N ARG A 50 7.52 7.93 16.33
CA ARG A 50 6.97 9.28 16.57
C ARG A 50 5.80 9.59 15.64
N ALA A 51 5.86 9.18 14.37
CA ALA A 51 4.76 9.34 13.43
C ALA A 51 3.52 8.54 13.86
N ILE A 52 3.68 7.29 14.30
CA ILE A 52 2.60 6.46 14.83
C ILE A 52 1.95 7.12 16.05
N GLN A 53 2.74 7.57 17.03
CA GLN A 53 2.21 8.28 18.20
C GLN A 53 1.47 9.57 17.80
N LYS A 54 2.03 10.34 16.86
CA LYS A 54 1.46 11.63 16.46
C LYS A 54 0.17 11.50 15.66
N TYR A 55 0.11 10.58 14.70
CA TYR A 55 -0.98 10.51 13.71
C TYR A 55 -1.97 9.39 14.00
N VAL A 56 -1.51 8.22 14.47
CA VAL A 56 -2.37 7.10 14.86
C VAL A 56 -2.83 7.23 16.32
N LYS A 57 -2.18 8.10 17.10
CA LYS A 57 -2.47 8.32 18.54
C LYS A 57 -2.31 7.04 19.36
N MET A 58 -1.44 6.14 18.92
CA MET A 58 -1.10 4.94 19.67
C MET A 58 -0.36 5.33 20.95
N ASP A 59 -0.67 4.63 22.05
CA ASP A 59 0.01 4.81 23.32
C ASP A 59 1.54 4.67 23.13
N PRO A 60 2.34 5.58 23.72
CA PRO A 60 3.79 5.52 23.62
C PRO A 60 4.40 4.16 24.02
N ALA A 61 3.78 3.45 24.97
CA ALA A 61 4.23 2.13 25.42
C ALA A 61 4.06 1.03 24.34
N TYR A 62 3.07 1.18 23.45
CA TYR A 62 2.79 0.20 22.39
C TYR A 62 3.31 0.62 21.01
N ALA A 63 3.61 1.91 20.80
CA ALA A 63 4.04 2.42 19.50
C ALA A 63 5.29 1.74 18.90
N PRO A 64 6.33 1.36 19.68
CA PRO A 64 7.46 0.59 19.14
C PRO A 64 7.05 -0.79 18.61
N LEU A 65 6.18 -1.50 19.34
CA LEU A 65 5.69 -2.81 18.93
C LEU A 65 4.81 -2.70 17.68
N GLY A 66 3.92 -1.69 17.65
CA GLY A 66 3.11 -1.40 16.47
C GLY A 66 3.97 -1.07 15.24
N TYR A 67 5.06 -0.32 15.41
CA TYR A 67 6.02 -0.08 14.33
C TYR A 67 6.62 -1.39 13.80
N ASP A 68 7.14 -2.23 14.69
CA ASP A 68 7.80 -3.49 14.31
C ASP A 68 6.83 -4.46 13.61
N GLU A 69 5.56 -4.46 14.01
CA GLU A 69 4.52 -5.28 13.39
C GLU A 69 4.23 -4.82 11.95
N TYR A 70 4.11 -3.52 11.68
CA TYR A 70 3.63 -3.04 10.38
C TYR A 70 4.71 -2.56 9.43
N ARG A 71 5.96 -2.32 9.87
CA ARG A 71 7.01 -1.74 9.02
C ARG A 71 7.28 -2.51 7.72
N ASP A 72 7.09 -3.83 7.74
CA ASP A 72 7.37 -4.69 6.58
C ASP A 72 6.14 -4.83 5.66
N SER A 73 4.98 -4.30 6.06
CA SER A 73 3.79 -4.18 5.22
C SER A 73 3.94 -3.11 4.13
N PHE A 74 4.95 -2.24 4.23
CA PHE A 74 5.19 -1.11 3.33
C PHE A 74 6.38 -1.39 2.38
N PRO A 75 6.15 -1.63 1.08
CA PRO A 75 7.22 -1.93 0.13
C PRO A 75 8.08 -0.70 -0.14
N VAL A 76 9.40 -0.84 0.00
CA VAL A 76 10.39 0.25 -0.24
C VAL A 76 10.62 0.52 -1.73
N ASP A 77 10.26 -0.42 -2.61
CA ASP A 77 10.39 -0.27 -4.06
C ASP A 77 9.10 0.21 -4.73
N GLY A 78 8.03 0.41 -3.95
CA GLY A 78 6.74 0.92 -4.43
C GLY A 78 5.97 -0.02 -5.33
N LYS A 79 6.39 -1.28 -5.39
CA LYS A 79 5.64 -2.31 -6.10
C LYS A 79 4.44 -2.75 -5.29
N ILE A 80 3.40 -3.15 -6.00
CA ILE A 80 2.19 -3.75 -5.43
C ILE A 80 2.33 -5.27 -5.54
N ALA A 81 1.93 -5.99 -4.49
CA ALA A 81 1.83 -7.44 -4.54
C ALA A 81 0.60 -7.85 -5.37
N GLU A 82 0.75 -7.92 -6.70
CA GLU A 82 -0.36 -8.18 -7.63
C GLU A 82 -0.94 -9.60 -7.53
N LYS A 83 -0.10 -10.62 -7.30
CA LYS A 83 -0.53 -12.03 -7.22
C LYS A 83 -1.63 -12.26 -6.17
N PRO A 84 -1.52 -11.73 -4.94
CA PRO A 84 -2.58 -11.75 -3.95
C PRO A 84 -3.90 -11.12 -4.41
N ILE A 85 -3.85 -10.06 -5.22
CA ILE A 85 -5.05 -9.39 -5.74
C ILE A 85 -5.86 -10.38 -6.60
N SER A 86 -5.20 -11.14 -7.48
CA SER A 86 -5.86 -12.18 -8.28
C SER A 86 -6.57 -13.22 -7.41
N VAL A 87 -5.93 -13.67 -6.33
CA VAL A 87 -6.50 -14.67 -5.41
C VAL A 87 -7.74 -14.11 -4.71
N VAL A 88 -7.70 -12.85 -4.27
CA VAL A 88 -8.85 -12.18 -3.63
C VAL A 88 -9.99 -12.00 -4.64
N ILE A 89 -9.71 -11.56 -5.87
CA ILE A 89 -10.71 -11.46 -6.93
C ILE A 89 -11.43 -12.80 -7.14
N ASP A 90 -10.67 -13.89 -7.29
CA ASP A 90 -11.22 -15.22 -7.53
C ASP A 90 -12.07 -15.71 -6.34
N HIS A 91 -11.60 -15.50 -5.13
CA HIS A 91 -12.33 -15.85 -3.90
C HIS A 91 -13.65 -15.07 -3.79
N GLU A 92 -13.61 -13.76 -3.98
CA GLU A 92 -14.78 -12.88 -3.88
C GLU A 92 -15.77 -13.09 -5.03
N TYR A 93 -15.31 -13.49 -6.21
CA TYR A 93 -16.17 -13.93 -7.32
C TYR A 93 -16.88 -15.25 -6.99
N LYS A 94 -16.15 -16.27 -6.51
CA LYS A 94 -16.73 -17.56 -6.09
C LYS A 94 -17.72 -17.43 -4.94
N ALA A 95 -17.48 -16.49 -4.02
CA ALA A 95 -18.38 -16.15 -2.92
C ALA A 95 -19.61 -15.33 -3.37
N GLY A 96 -19.71 -14.95 -4.65
CA GLY A 96 -20.83 -14.18 -5.20
C GLY A 96 -20.85 -12.70 -4.83
N LYS A 97 -19.80 -12.18 -4.17
CA LYS A 97 -19.70 -10.75 -3.82
C LYS A 97 -19.36 -9.90 -5.03
N ILE A 98 -18.49 -10.41 -5.91
CA ILE A 98 -18.21 -9.80 -7.20
C ILE A 98 -19.08 -10.48 -8.26
N LYS A 99 -19.94 -9.71 -8.93
CA LYS A 99 -20.90 -10.23 -9.92
C LYS A 99 -20.31 -10.40 -11.33
N LYS A 100 -19.24 -9.67 -11.63
CA LYS A 100 -18.56 -9.69 -12.93
C LYS A 100 -17.12 -10.10 -12.73
N LYS A 101 -16.58 -10.93 -13.64
CA LYS A 101 -15.17 -11.26 -13.58
C LYS A 101 -14.35 -9.99 -13.88
N ILE A 102 -13.68 -9.48 -12.85
CA ILE A 102 -12.69 -8.42 -12.96
C ILE A 102 -11.30 -9.07 -12.96
N THR A 103 -10.30 -8.34 -13.45
CA THR A 103 -8.91 -8.76 -13.52
C THR A 103 -8.05 -7.78 -12.74
N VAL A 104 -6.78 -8.14 -12.51
CA VAL A 104 -5.81 -7.22 -11.90
C VAL A 104 -5.62 -5.97 -12.76
N ASP A 105 -5.70 -6.11 -14.09
CA ASP A 105 -5.53 -4.99 -15.04
C ASP A 105 -6.67 -3.98 -14.94
N ASP A 106 -7.86 -4.40 -14.47
CA ASP A 106 -8.98 -3.49 -14.20
C ASP A 106 -8.77 -2.66 -12.91
N LEU A 107 -7.82 -3.06 -12.05
CA LEU A 107 -7.61 -2.46 -10.73
C LEU A 107 -6.26 -1.73 -10.58
N VAL A 108 -5.24 -2.16 -11.30
CA VAL A 108 -3.86 -1.69 -11.11
C VAL A 108 -3.39 -0.84 -12.31
N ASP A 109 -3.29 0.46 -12.10
CA ASP A 109 -2.63 1.37 -13.06
C ASP A 109 -1.11 1.33 -12.87
N ARG A 110 -0.44 0.49 -13.66
CA ARG A 110 1.02 0.31 -13.63
C ARG A 110 1.79 1.54 -14.12
N SER A 111 1.13 2.52 -14.76
CA SER A 111 1.80 3.74 -15.20
C SER A 111 2.32 4.59 -14.03
N PHE A 112 1.78 4.39 -12.83
CA PHE A 112 2.28 5.02 -11.60
C PHE A 112 3.44 4.27 -10.94
N ILE A 113 3.55 2.95 -11.13
CA ILE A 113 4.65 2.13 -10.56
C ILE A 113 5.99 2.56 -11.20
N HIS A 114 6.01 2.79 -12.51
CA HIS A 114 7.18 3.32 -13.21
C HIS A 114 7.53 4.76 -12.83
N ALA A 115 6.59 5.54 -12.30
CA ALA A 115 6.82 6.94 -11.91
C ALA A 115 7.47 7.09 -10.52
N ILE A 116 7.59 5.98 -9.80
CA ILE A 116 8.08 5.88 -8.42
C ILE A 116 9.51 5.31 -8.39
N GLY A 117 9.78 4.30 -9.21
CA GLY A 117 11.12 3.77 -9.44
C GLY A 117 11.87 4.66 -10.42
N GLY A 118 12.70 5.57 -9.91
CA GLY A 118 13.74 6.21 -10.72
C GLY A 118 14.62 5.15 -11.37
N LYS A 119 15.02 5.41 -12.62
CA LYS A 119 15.90 4.61 -13.49
C LYS A 119 16.82 3.61 -12.78
#